data_AF-A0A2L2Z6B1-F1
#
_entry.id   AF-A0A2L2Z6B1-F1
#
_cell.length_a   1.000
_cell.length_b   1.000
_cell.length_c   1.000
_cell.angle_alpha   90.00
_cell.angle_beta   90.00
_cell.angle_gamma   90.00
#
_symmetry.space_group_name_H-M   'P 1'
#
loop_
_entity.id
_entity.type
_entity.pdbx_description
1 polymer ?
#
loop_
_entity_poly.entity_id
_entity_poly.type
_entity_poly.pdbx_seq_one_letter_code
_entity_poly.pdbx_strand_id
1 'polypeptide(L)' 'HCILYFWLGQSSTQDERATAAIMTVRMSNDMNAVQIRVVHGQEPEHFLRIFKGQMVIMS' A
#
# COMPACT_ATOMS: atom_id res chain seq x y z
N HIS A 1 -14.42 -5.66 8.87
CA HIS A 1 -14.00 -4.99 7.61
C HIS A 1 -12.51 -5.20 7.42
N CYS A 2 -12.10 -5.69 6.25
CA CYS A 2 -10.69 -5.89 5.90
C CYS A 2 -10.18 -4.69 5.11
N ILE A 3 -8.94 -4.25 5.36
CA ILE A 3 -8.28 -3.17 4.63
C ILE A 3 -7.02 -3.75 4.01
N LEU A 4 -6.84 -3.50 2.70
CA LEU A 4 -5.66 -3.90 1.96
C LEU A 4 -4.88 -2.66 1.53
N TYR A 5 -3.68 -2.50 2.08
CA TYR A 5 -2.76 -1.44 1.69
C TYR A 5 -1.85 -1.92 0.58
N PHE A 6 -1.61 -1.06 -0.41
CA PHE A 6 -0.54 -1.26 -1.38
C PHE A 6 0.33 -0.02 -1.46
N TRP A 7 1.60 -0.20 -1.13
CA TRP A 7 2.57 0.88 -1.01
C TRP A 7 3.40 0.99 -2.28
N LEU A 8 3.52 2.22 -2.80
CA LEU A 8 4.21 2.54 -4.05
C LEU A 8 5.50 3.29 -3.71
N GLY A 9 6.64 2.60 -3.85
CA GLY A 9 7.94 3.18 -3.56
C GLY A 9 8.38 4.22 -4.57
N GLN A 10 9.12 5.24 -4.11
CA GLN A 10 9.60 6.31 -4.99
C GLN A 10 10.47 5.78 -6.14
N SER A 11 11.32 4.79 -5.88
CA SER A 11 12.22 4.17 -6.87
C SER A 11 11.57 3.05 -7.68
N SER A 12 10.28 2.76 -7.46
CA SER A 12 9.58 1.70 -8.21
C SER A 12 9.26 2.14 -9.63
N THR A 13 9.47 1.23 -10.56
CA THR A 13 9.12 1.41 -11.97
C THR A 13 7.61 1.54 -12.14
N GLN A 14 7.16 2.02 -13.30
CA GLN A 14 5.73 2.07 -13.59
C GLN A 14 5.08 0.68 -13.57
N ASP A 15 5.81 -0.33 -14.05
CA ASP A 15 5.30 -1.69 -14.18
C ASP A 15 5.15 -2.40 -12.82
N GLU A 16 6.09 -2.18 -11.90
CA GLU A 16 5.98 -2.67 -10.52
C GLU A 16 4.78 -2.05 -9.81
N ARG A 17 4.55 -0.74 -9.99
CA ARG A 17 3.39 -0.06 -9.41
C ARG A 17 2.07 -0.55 -10.00
N ALA A 18 2.03 -0.80 -11.31
CA ALA A 18 0.87 -1.38 -11.97
C ALA A 18 0.59 -2.81 -11.48
N THR A 19 1.63 -3.63 -11.36
CA THR A 19 1.55 -4.99 -10.85
C THR A 19 1.01 -5.02 -9.41
N ALA A 20 1.53 -4.16 -8.53
CA ALA A 20 1.04 -4.03 -7.15
C ALA A 20 -0.46 -3.66 -7.10
N ALA A 21 -0.91 -2.74 -7.94
CA ALA A 21 -2.33 -2.38 -8.03
C ALA A 21 -3.19 -3.55 -8.52
N ILE A 22 -2.76 -4.26 -9.58
CA ILE A 22 -3.50 -5.42 -10.13
C ILE A 22 -3.62 -6.54 -9.09
N MET A 23 -2.53 -6.87 -8.39
CA MET A 23 -2.54 -7.89 -7.34
C MET A 23 -3.49 -7.52 -6.20
N THR A 24 -3.48 -6.25 -5.80
CA THR A 24 -4.35 -5.70 -4.75
C THR A 24 -5.82 -5.83 -5.12
N VAL A 25 -6.19 -5.50 -6.36
CA VAL A 25 -7.57 -5.66 -6.84
C VAL A 25 -8.02 -7.12 -6.74
N ARG A 26 -7.19 -8.05 -7.23
CA ARG A 26 -7.49 -9.50 -7.19
C ARG A 26 -7.73 -9.97 -5.75
N MET A 27 -6.79 -9.69 -4.86
CA MET A 27 -6.90 -10.07 -3.44
C MET A 27 -8.09 -9.42 -2.74
N SER A 28 -8.39 -8.15 -3.05
CA SER A 28 -9.50 -7.44 -2.42
C SER A 28 -10.87 -8.02 -2.78
N ASN A 29 -11.01 -8.56 -4.00
CA ASN A 29 -12.26 -9.20 -4.44
C ASN A 29 -12.52 -10.48 -3.64
N ASP A 30 -11.48 -11.29 -3.41
CA ASP A 30 -11.59 -12.54 -2.68
C ASP A 30 -11.91 -12.33 -1.19
N MET A 31 -11.42 -11.23 -0.61
CA MET A 31 -11.56 -10.92 0.82
C MET A 31 -12.65 -9.88 1.13
N ASN A 32 -13.33 -9.34 0.11
CA ASN A 32 -14.23 -8.19 0.21
C ASN A 32 -13.61 -7.02 1.01
N ALA A 33 -12.38 -6.67 0.66
CA ALA A 33 -11.54 -5.71 1.38
C ALA A 33 -11.53 -4.32 0.73
N VAL A 34 -11.39 -3.27 1.54
CA VAL A 34 -11.20 -1.90 1.06
C VAL A 34 -9.72 -1.69 0.68
N GLN A 35 -9.47 -1.25 -0.54
CA GLN A 35 -8.13 -0.99 -1.05
C GLN A 35 -7.68 0.44 -0.68
N ILE A 36 -6.45 0.59 -0.20
CA ILE A 36 -5.85 1.90 0.08
C ILE A 36 -4.48 1.98 -0.60
N ARG A 37 -4.35 2.93 -1.54
CA ARG A 37 -3.09 3.29 -2.15
C ARG A 37 -2.25 4.10 -1.17
N VAL A 38 -1.02 3.67 -0.92
CA VAL A 38 -0.06 4.43 -0.14
C VAL A 38 1.09 4.82 -1.05
N VAL A 39 1.39 6.11 -1.14
CA VAL A 39 2.50 6.62 -1.94
C VAL A 39 3.63 6.98 -0.98
N HIS A 40 4.87 6.63 -1.34
CA HIS A 40 6.05 6.99 -0.58
C HIS A 40 6.05 8.47 -0.19
N GLY A 41 6.25 8.77 1.09
CA GLY A 41 6.27 10.13 1.64
C GLY A 41 4.88 10.76 1.79
N GLN A 42 3.81 10.04 1.44
CA GLN A 42 2.41 10.45 1.61
C GLN A 42 1.61 9.37 2.35
N GLU A 43 2.26 8.74 3.34
CA GLU A 43 1.65 7.71 4.15
C GLU A 43 0.52 8.28 5.04
N PRO A 44 -0.71 7.76 4.94
CA PRO A 44 -1.80 8.20 5.80
C PRO A 44 -1.56 7.75 7.25
N GLU A 45 -2.06 8.53 8.22
CA GLU A 45 -1.79 8.31 9.64
C GLU A 45 -2.18 6.90 10.12
N HIS A 46 -3.31 6.37 9.65
CA HIS A 46 -3.74 5.01 9.99
C HIS A 46 -2.78 3.92 9.51
N PHE A 47 -2.04 4.16 8.43
CA PHE A 47 -1.04 3.22 7.91
C PHE A 47 0.24 3.29 8.75
N LEU A 48 0.70 4.50 9.09
CA LEU A 48 1.85 4.69 9.99
C LEU A 48 1.62 4.09 11.38
N ARG A 49 0.39 4.17 11.90
CA ARG A 49 0.01 3.56 13.18
C ARG A 49 0.18 2.03 13.20
N ILE A 50 0.06 1.34 12.06
CA ILE A 50 0.32 -0.11 11.95
C ILE A 50 1.78 -0.41 12.34
N PHE A 51 2.69 0.46 11.93
CA PHE A 51 4.12 0.36 12.24
C PHE A 51 4.52 1.10 13.53
N LYS A 52 3.55 1.44 14.39
CA LYS A 52 3.77 2.24 15.62
C LYS A 52 4.48 3.57 15.35
N GLY A 53 4.26 4.16 14.17
CA GLY A 53 4.94 5.38 13.73
C GLY A 53 6.40 5.18 13.30
N GLN A 54 6.90 3.95 13.26
CA GLN A 54 8.30 3.63 12.96
C GLN A 54 8.48 3.08 11.54
N MET A 55 7.70 3.54 10.56
CA MET A 55 7.93 3.12 9.20
C MET A 55 9.30 3.67 8.73
N VAL A 56 10.32 2.81 8.75
CA VAL A 56 11.67 3.16 8.29
C VAL A 56 11.69 3.04 6.79
N ILE A 57 11.48 4.16 6.12
CA ILE A 57 11.72 4.29 4.70
C ILE A 57 13.23 4.50 4.53
N MET A 58 13.96 3.47 4.10
CA MET A 58 15.34 3.62 3.65
C MET A 58 15.30 4.42 2.34
N SER A 59 15.71 5.68 2.40
CA SER A 59 16.00 6.52 1.23
C SER A 59 17.25 6.05 0.52
#